data_AF-A0A7C2NWK3-F1
#
_entry.id   AF-A0A7C2NWK3-F1
#
_cell.length_a   1.000
_cell.length_b   1.000
_cell.length_c   1.000
_cell.angle_alpha   90.00
_cell.angle_beta   90.00
_cell.angle_gamma   90.00
#
_symmetry.space_group_name_H-M   'P 1'
#
loop_
_entity.id
_entity.type
_entity.pdbx_description
1 polymer ?
#
loop_
_entity_poly.entity_id
_entity_poly.type
_entity_poly.pdbx_seq_one_letter_code
_entity_poly.pdbx_strand_id
1 'polypeptide(L)'
;MTKANSMEKIKSKIEKLLRLSLSDSPHEATNAAQRAIELMEKYNISREDIDKHPIIFKEIEINYARVPGWVRTLYRNIASINGCYMVWKDGIKGEISKSFVRKAKIILIGMKSDIENIDYYVNILIKRIKEKAKEFKKTCNFTDRQMMKSYRMGLVEGCYKLLLKASQTFNENIKNNALVMVDERCARAEKFYKQNHVVRTVATDFVKCICYLRGIEDGSSFSVNRPINEQDTNPLALELKTSENERIKRG
;
A
#
# COMPACT_ATOMS: atom_id res chain seq x y z
N MET A 1 25.57 7.59 24.60
CA MET A 1 24.52 7.01 23.72
C MET A 1 24.78 5.52 23.59
N THR A 2 23.91 4.68 24.13
CA THR A 2 24.09 3.22 24.27
C THR A 2 23.93 2.46 22.94
N LYS A 3 24.66 1.34 22.77
CA LYS A 3 24.61 0.43 21.60
C LYS A 3 23.19 -0.01 21.19
N ALA A 4 22.23 -0.03 22.12
CA ALA A 4 20.83 -0.35 21.84
C ALA A 4 20.18 0.66 20.87
N ASN A 5 20.40 1.96 21.09
CA ASN A 5 19.84 3.04 20.28
C ASN A 5 20.42 3.07 18.84
N SER A 6 21.66 2.58 18.64
CA SER A 6 22.22 2.41 17.29
C SER A 6 21.57 1.26 16.52
N MET A 7 21.18 0.17 17.19
CA MET A 7 20.59 -0.99 16.53
C MET A 7 19.16 -0.69 16.03
N GLU A 8 18.36 0.01 16.82
CA GLU A 8 17.01 0.45 16.41
C GLU A 8 17.05 1.41 15.21
N LYS A 9 18.04 2.31 15.16
CA LYS A 9 18.27 3.18 14.00
C LYS A 9 18.61 2.39 12.74
N ILE A 10 19.42 1.33 12.86
CA ILE A 10 19.77 0.46 11.74
C ILE A 10 18.53 -0.30 11.25
N LYS A 11 17.75 -0.89 12.16
CA LYS A 11 16.49 -1.58 11.81
C LYS A 11 15.50 -0.64 11.12
N SER A 12 15.34 0.58 11.62
CA SER A 12 14.49 1.60 10.98
C SER A 12 15.02 2.01 9.60
N LYS A 13 16.34 2.07 9.41
CA LYS A 13 16.96 2.36 8.11
C LYS A 13 16.75 1.21 7.11
N ILE A 14 16.90 -0.04 7.54
CA ILE A 14 16.61 -1.22 6.72
C ILE A 14 15.14 -1.21 6.30
N GLU A 15 14.22 -0.95 7.24
CA GLU A 15 12.79 -0.81 6.95
C GLU A 15 12.51 0.31 5.94
N LYS A 16 13.19 1.46 6.01
CA LYS A 16 13.10 2.53 5.00
C LYS A 16 13.56 2.07 3.62
N LEU A 17 14.66 1.33 3.54
CA LEU A 17 15.21 0.84 2.27
C LEU A 17 14.33 -0.26 1.67
N LEU A 18 13.82 -1.18 2.48
CA LEU A 18 12.81 -2.16 2.06
C LEU A 18 11.50 -1.51 1.60
N ARG A 19 11.19 -0.29 2.08
CA ARG A 19 10.05 0.49 1.58
C ARG A 19 10.34 1.13 0.23
N LEU A 20 11.54 1.71 0.06
CA LEU A 20 11.98 2.36 -1.17
C LEU A 20 12.20 1.34 -2.29
N SER A 21 12.54 0.10 -1.97
CA SER A 21 12.68 -0.99 -2.93
C SER A 21 11.37 -1.44 -3.59
N LEU A 22 10.24 -0.99 -3.06
CA LEU A 22 8.91 -1.18 -3.64
C LEU A 22 8.44 0.07 -4.41
N SER A 23 9.34 1.06 -4.61
CA SER A 23 9.07 2.22 -5.45
C SER A 23 9.13 1.85 -6.93
N ASP A 24 8.73 2.81 -7.76
CA ASP A 24 8.46 2.60 -9.17
C ASP A 24 9.54 3.18 -10.08
N SER A 25 10.60 3.70 -9.47
CA SER A 25 11.86 3.98 -10.16
C SER A 25 12.66 2.68 -10.13
N PRO A 26 12.80 1.95 -11.27
CA PRO A 26 13.48 0.66 -11.28
C PRO A 26 14.91 0.76 -10.74
N HIS A 27 15.55 1.91 -10.98
CA HIS A 27 16.91 2.17 -10.50
C HIS A 27 16.95 2.40 -8.99
N GLU A 28 16.08 3.25 -8.44
CA GLU A 28 16.02 3.49 -6.98
C GLU A 28 15.53 2.27 -6.22
N ALA A 29 14.57 1.53 -6.78
CA ALA A 29 14.02 0.33 -6.17
C ALA A 29 15.09 -0.76 -6.03
N THR A 30 15.87 -0.98 -7.10
CA THR A 30 16.98 -1.94 -7.11
C THR A 30 18.08 -1.52 -6.13
N ASN A 31 18.48 -0.25 -6.16
CA ASN A 31 19.52 0.28 -5.27
C ASN A 31 19.10 0.21 -3.79
N ALA A 32 17.82 0.48 -3.50
CA ALA A 32 17.27 0.38 -2.15
C ALA A 32 17.17 -1.07 -1.67
N ALA A 33 16.77 -2.00 -2.54
CA ALA A 33 16.72 -3.42 -2.24
C ALA A 33 18.11 -3.93 -1.87
N GLN A 34 19.10 -3.64 -2.70
CA GLN A 34 20.48 -4.08 -2.51
C GLN A 34 21.07 -3.52 -1.22
N ARG A 35 20.84 -2.24 -0.93
CA ARG A 35 21.36 -1.62 0.30
C ARG A 35 20.62 -2.08 1.57
N ALA A 36 19.36 -2.49 1.45
CA ALA A 36 18.65 -3.15 2.55
C ALA A 36 19.28 -4.51 2.86
N ILE A 37 19.53 -5.33 1.83
CA ILE A 37 20.17 -6.64 1.95
C ILE A 37 21.57 -6.49 2.56
N GLU A 38 22.39 -5.58 2.05
CA GLU A 38 23.74 -5.30 2.58
C GLU A 38 23.72 -4.94 4.08
N LEU A 39 22.75 -4.13 4.51
CA LEU A 39 22.61 -3.75 5.92
C LEU A 39 22.08 -4.91 6.78
N MET A 40 21.15 -5.72 6.26
CA MET A 40 20.66 -6.92 6.96
C MET A 40 21.79 -7.92 7.18
N GLU A 41 22.59 -8.20 6.15
CA GLU A 41 23.77 -9.07 6.23
C GLU A 41 24.82 -8.51 7.19
N LYS A 42 25.20 -7.23 7.01
CA LYS A 42 26.25 -6.58 7.82
C LYS A 42 25.97 -6.61 9.31
N TYR A 43 24.70 -6.49 9.71
CA TYR A 43 24.30 -6.44 11.10
C TYR A 43 23.63 -7.73 11.60
N ASN A 44 23.60 -8.79 10.75
CA ASN A 44 22.93 -10.05 11.03
C ASN A 44 21.48 -9.87 11.53
N ILE A 45 20.74 -8.98 10.86
CA ILE A 45 19.35 -8.64 11.20
C ILE A 45 18.43 -9.44 10.27
N SER A 46 17.63 -10.33 10.85
CA SER A 46 16.61 -11.05 10.08
C SER A 46 15.40 -10.15 9.80
N ARG A 47 14.52 -10.57 8.88
CA ARG A 47 13.23 -9.92 8.68
C ARG A 47 12.42 -9.90 9.99
N GLU A 48 12.48 -10.96 10.79
CA GLU A 48 11.75 -11.02 12.06
C GLU A 48 12.28 -10.03 13.10
N ASP A 49 13.58 -9.70 13.05
CA ASP A 49 14.17 -8.70 13.93
C ASP A 49 13.67 -7.29 13.65
N ILE A 50 13.21 -7.03 12.43
CA ILE A 50 12.53 -5.80 12.02
C ILE A 50 11.06 -5.86 12.46
N ASP A 51 10.43 -7.03 12.34
CA ASP A 51 9.03 -7.29 12.69
C ASP A 51 8.71 -7.27 14.20
N LYS A 52 9.70 -7.14 15.10
CA LYS A 52 9.50 -7.08 16.57
C LYS A 52 8.70 -5.86 17.06
N HIS A 53 8.24 -4.99 16.18
CA HIS A 53 7.35 -3.89 16.54
C HIS A 53 5.95 -4.43 16.88
N PRO A 54 5.26 -3.85 17.89
CA PRO A 54 3.94 -4.30 18.27
C PRO A 54 2.94 -4.14 17.11
N ILE A 55 2.09 -5.16 16.93
CA ILE A 55 0.91 -5.05 16.05
C ILE A 55 -0.05 -4.05 16.70
N ILE A 56 -0.46 -3.05 15.92
CA ILE A 56 -1.44 -2.06 16.33
C ILE A 56 -2.62 -2.07 15.37
N PHE A 57 -3.69 -1.35 15.71
CA PHE A 57 -4.72 -0.97 14.75
C PHE A 57 -4.93 0.54 14.71
N LYS A 58 -5.25 1.07 13.53
CA LYS A 58 -5.58 2.49 13.29
C LYS A 58 -6.94 2.57 12.62
N GLU A 59 -7.83 3.39 13.17
CA GLU A 59 -9.09 3.76 12.50
C GLU A 59 -8.88 5.01 11.64
N ILE A 60 -9.32 4.94 10.37
CA ILE A 60 -9.26 6.04 9.40
C ILE A 60 -10.69 6.37 8.98
N GLU A 61 -11.13 7.59 9.27
CA GLU A 61 -12.43 8.06 8.82
C GLU A 61 -12.40 8.37 7.32
N ILE A 62 -13.42 7.90 6.60
CA ILE A 62 -13.60 8.20 5.18
C ILE A 62 -14.91 8.94 4.96
N ASN A 63 -14.95 9.83 3.97
CA ASN A 63 -16.12 10.63 3.65
C ASN A 63 -17.21 9.84 2.91
N TYR A 64 -17.64 8.72 3.50
CA TYR A 64 -18.71 7.86 3.05
C TYR A 64 -19.61 7.48 4.23
N ALA A 65 -20.89 7.25 3.95
CA ALA A 65 -21.79 6.63 4.92
C ALA A 65 -21.66 5.11 4.91
N ARG A 66 -21.59 4.50 3.73
CA ARG A 66 -21.25 3.09 3.58
C ARG A 66 -20.00 2.99 2.71
N VAL A 67 -19.05 2.15 3.10
CA VAL A 67 -17.79 2.02 2.36
C VAL A 67 -18.08 1.40 0.98
N PRO A 68 -17.80 2.09 -0.14
CA PRO A 68 -18.03 1.53 -1.46
C PRO A 68 -17.23 0.24 -1.66
N GLY A 69 -17.82 -0.73 -2.36
CA GLY A 69 -17.19 -2.03 -2.60
C GLY A 69 -15.78 -1.94 -3.20
N TRP A 70 -15.57 -1.05 -4.17
CA TRP A 70 -14.26 -0.82 -4.78
C TRP A 70 -13.24 -0.21 -3.82
N VAL A 71 -13.67 0.65 -2.89
CA VAL A 71 -12.80 1.21 -1.84
C VAL A 71 -12.39 0.12 -0.86
N ARG A 72 -13.35 -0.73 -0.43
CA ARG A 72 -13.06 -1.89 0.43
C ARG A 72 -12.04 -2.83 -0.22
N THR A 73 -12.27 -3.19 -1.48
CA THR A 73 -11.36 -4.05 -2.24
C THR A 73 -9.98 -3.43 -2.38
N LEU A 74 -9.89 -2.14 -2.68
CA LEU A 74 -8.61 -1.44 -2.79
C LEU A 74 -7.82 -1.49 -1.49
N TYR A 75 -8.41 -1.05 -0.37
CA TYR A 75 -7.73 -1.10 0.92
C TYR A 75 -7.31 -2.52 1.30
N ARG A 76 -8.15 -3.54 1.05
CA ARG A 76 -7.84 -4.94 1.33
C ARG A 76 -6.61 -5.41 0.55
N ASN A 77 -6.61 -5.15 -0.75
CA ASN A 77 -5.57 -5.57 -1.67
C ASN A 77 -4.22 -4.93 -1.33
N ILE A 78 -4.21 -3.63 -1.01
CA ILE A 78 -2.99 -2.92 -0.62
C ILE A 78 -2.53 -3.37 0.76
N ALA A 79 -3.44 -3.53 1.72
CA ALA A 79 -3.10 -4.02 3.06
C ALA A 79 -2.44 -5.41 2.99
N SER A 80 -3.02 -6.34 2.22
CA SER A 80 -2.48 -7.70 2.11
C SER A 80 -1.07 -7.75 1.52
N ILE A 81 -0.76 -6.91 0.52
CA ILE A 81 0.58 -6.83 -0.07
C ILE A 81 1.59 -6.27 0.95
N ASN A 82 1.15 -5.41 1.86
CA ASN A 82 2.00 -4.77 2.87
C ASN A 82 1.95 -5.52 4.22
N GLY A 83 1.52 -6.79 4.26
CA GLY A 83 1.51 -7.59 5.48
C GLY A 83 0.51 -7.13 6.55
N CYS A 84 -0.50 -6.33 6.17
CA CYS A 84 -1.52 -5.81 7.06
C CYS A 84 -2.88 -6.47 6.82
N TYR A 85 -3.69 -6.53 7.88
CA TYR A 85 -5.09 -6.90 7.81
C TYR A 85 -5.98 -5.66 7.77
N MET A 86 -7.13 -5.74 7.10
CA MET A 86 -8.08 -4.63 7.00
C MET A 86 -9.50 -5.10 7.29
N VAL A 87 -10.19 -4.34 8.15
CA VAL A 87 -11.64 -4.41 8.32
C VAL A 87 -12.25 -3.01 8.15
N TRP A 88 -13.57 -2.92 8.09
CA TRP A 88 -14.26 -1.63 7.99
C TRP A 88 -15.51 -1.60 8.86
N LYS A 89 -15.98 -0.39 9.16
CA LYS A 89 -17.27 -0.11 9.80
C LYS A 89 -18.03 0.89 8.96
N ASP A 90 -19.30 0.61 8.66
CA ASP A 90 -20.16 1.59 8.01
C ASP A 90 -20.57 2.70 9.00
N GLY A 91 -20.72 3.89 8.45
CA GLY A 91 -21.25 5.08 9.10
C GLY A 91 -22.78 5.11 9.12
N ILE A 92 -23.32 6.26 9.52
CA ILE A 92 -24.75 6.54 9.65
C ILE A 92 -25.01 7.90 8.98
N LYS A 93 -26.01 7.97 8.09
CA LYS A 93 -26.52 9.25 7.57
C LYS A 93 -27.61 9.76 8.49
N GLY A 94 -27.71 11.09 8.61
CA GLY A 94 -28.90 11.70 9.20
C GLY A 94 -30.12 11.39 8.35
N GLU A 95 -31.26 11.14 8.99
CA GLU A 95 -32.53 10.92 8.29
C GLU A 95 -33.02 12.20 7.60
N ILE A 96 -32.78 13.35 8.24
CA ILE A 96 -33.30 14.65 7.80
C ILE A 96 -32.21 15.47 7.09
N SER A 97 -30.98 15.48 7.60
CA SER A 97 -29.87 16.21 6.96
C SER A 97 -29.09 15.29 6.02
N LYS A 98 -28.67 15.80 4.85
CA LYS A 98 -27.76 15.08 3.94
C LYS A 98 -26.35 14.88 4.54
N SER A 99 -26.13 15.29 5.79
CA SER A 99 -24.88 15.21 6.54
C SER A 99 -24.67 13.83 7.15
N PHE A 100 -23.40 13.50 7.43
CA PHE A 100 -23.03 12.27 8.12
C PHE A 100 -23.20 12.47 9.63
N VAL A 101 -24.02 11.62 10.26
CA VAL A 101 -24.07 11.51 11.74
C VAL A 101 -22.84 10.76 12.22
N ARG A 102 -22.44 9.72 11.48
CA ARG A 102 -21.18 9.00 11.67
C ARG A 102 -20.57 8.69 10.32
N LYS A 103 -19.29 8.97 10.14
CA LYS A 103 -18.55 8.57 8.94
C LYS A 103 -18.20 7.09 8.99
N ALA A 104 -18.11 6.46 7.84
CA ALA A 104 -17.56 5.12 7.73
C ALA A 104 -16.06 5.14 8.06
N LYS A 105 -15.56 4.01 8.54
CA LYS A 105 -14.17 3.85 8.98
C LYS A 105 -13.52 2.66 8.30
N ILE A 106 -12.27 2.84 7.87
CA ILE A 106 -11.35 1.75 7.56
C ILE A 106 -10.51 1.49 8.81
N ILE A 107 -10.27 0.24 9.14
CA ILE A 107 -9.43 -0.16 10.27
C ILE A 107 -8.30 -1.00 9.69
N LEU A 108 -7.08 -0.48 9.79
CA LEU A 108 -5.87 -1.18 9.37
C LEU A 108 -5.17 -1.76 10.59
N ILE A 109 -4.74 -3.01 10.49
CA ILE A 109 -4.11 -3.77 11.56
C ILE A 109 -2.77 -4.30 11.05
N GLY A 110 -1.70 -4.08 11.80
CA GLY A 110 -0.35 -4.43 11.39
C GLY A 110 0.69 -3.57 12.08
N MET A 111 1.88 -3.49 11.49
CA MET A 111 2.94 -2.60 11.96
C MET A 111 2.58 -1.14 11.67
N LYS A 112 2.94 -0.23 12.57
CA LYS A 112 2.62 1.20 12.46
C LYS A 112 3.08 1.80 11.14
N SER A 113 4.31 1.50 10.74
CA SER A 113 4.93 1.97 9.50
C SER A 113 4.16 1.49 8.26
N ASP A 114 3.80 0.21 8.20
CA ASP A 114 3.01 -0.35 7.10
C ASP A 114 1.64 0.31 6.99
N ILE A 115 0.95 0.51 8.13
CA ILE A 115 -0.35 1.20 8.20
C ILE A 115 -0.27 2.62 7.64
N GLU A 116 0.74 3.40 8.03
CA GLU A 116 0.93 4.78 7.56
C GLU A 116 1.16 4.82 6.04
N ASN A 117 1.93 3.86 5.51
CA ASN A 117 2.17 3.75 4.07
C ASN A 117 0.92 3.38 3.28
N ILE A 118 0.12 2.43 3.79
CA ILE A 118 -1.13 2.01 3.15
C ILE A 118 -2.10 3.20 3.08
N ASP A 119 -2.29 3.93 4.19
CA ASP A 119 -3.19 5.08 4.25
C ASP A 119 -2.81 6.14 3.21
N TYR A 120 -1.53 6.51 3.18
CA TYR A 120 -1.01 7.44 2.19
C TYR A 120 -1.24 6.94 0.76
N TYR A 121 -0.81 5.71 0.45
CA TYR A 121 -0.84 5.18 -0.89
C TYR A 121 -2.26 5.00 -1.44
N VAL A 122 -3.16 4.48 -0.61
CA VAL A 122 -4.58 4.32 -0.97
C VAL A 122 -5.23 5.67 -1.24
N ASN A 123 -4.90 6.73 -0.50
CA ASN A 123 -5.44 8.07 -0.76
C ASN A 123 -5.10 8.60 -2.16
N ILE A 124 -3.89 8.32 -2.66
CA ILE A 124 -3.48 8.68 -4.03
C ILE A 124 -4.21 7.82 -5.06
N LEU A 125 -4.26 6.50 -4.85
CA LEU A 125 -4.95 5.59 -5.76
C LEU A 125 -6.44 5.90 -5.84
N ILE A 126 -7.08 6.27 -4.73
CA ILE A 126 -8.49 6.72 -4.71
C ILE A 126 -8.68 7.95 -5.59
N LYS A 127 -7.79 8.93 -5.56
CA LYS A 127 -7.87 10.13 -6.43
C LYS A 127 -7.76 9.72 -7.90
N ARG A 128 -6.75 8.94 -8.25
CA ARG A 128 -6.53 8.46 -9.63
C ARG A 128 -7.69 7.62 -10.17
N ILE A 129 -8.21 6.69 -9.37
CA ILE A 129 -9.39 5.88 -9.74
C ILE A 129 -10.61 6.78 -9.97
N LYS A 130 -10.81 7.80 -9.13
CA LYS A 130 -11.93 8.73 -9.30
C LYS A 130 -11.77 9.58 -10.57
N GLU A 131 -10.57 10.06 -10.86
CA GLU A 131 -10.24 10.82 -12.07
C GLU A 131 -10.47 9.98 -13.33
N LYS A 132 -9.89 8.78 -13.39
CA LYS A 132 -10.07 7.85 -14.51
C LYS A 132 -11.52 7.43 -14.70
N ALA A 133 -12.24 7.14 -13.61
CA ALA A 133 -13.68 6.87 -13.69
C ALA A 133 -14.50 8.09 -14.16
N LYS A 134 -14.05 9.31 -13.89
CA LYS A 134 -14.69 10.54 -14.40
C LYS A 134 -14.42 10.71 -15.90
N GLU A 135 -13.20 10.44 -16.35
CA GLU A 135 -12.82 10.44 -17.77
C GLU A 135 -13.63 9.40 -18.55
N PHE A 136 -13.63 8.15 -18.10
CA PHE A 136 -14.39 7.07 -18.71
C PHE A 136 -15.89 7.38 -18.79
N LYS A 137 -16.45 8.01 -17.75
CA LYS A 137 -17.86 8.43 -17.77
C LYS A 137 -18.16 9.46 -18.88
N LYS A 138 -17.20 10.29 -19.28
CA LYS A 138 -17.39 11.27 -20.37
C LYS A 138 -17.37 10.62 -21.74
N THR A 139 -16.59 9.56 -21.91
CA THR A 139 -16.43 8.86 -23.20
C THR A 139 -17.52 7.82 -23.44
N CYS A 140 -18.30 7.50 -22.42
CA CYS A 140 -19.33 6.48 -22.47
C CYS A 140 -20.73 7.10 -22.40
N ASN A 141 -21.66 6.67 -23.26
CA ASN A 141 -23.08 7.02 -23.16
C ASN A 141 -23.80 6.32 -21.99
N PHE A 142 -23.09 5.56 -21.15
CA PHE A 142 -23.67 4.80 -20.05
C PHE A 142 -23.93 5.70 -18.83
N THR A 143 -25.21 5.89 -18.51
CA THR A 143 -25.67 6.47 -17.23
C THR A 143 -25.81 5.43 -16.12
N ASP A 144 -25.60 4.15 -16.43
CA ASP A 144 -25.79 3.05 -15.50
C ASP A 144 -24.74 3.05 -14.37
N ARG A 145 -25.24 3.21 -13.14
CA ARG A 145 -24.47 3.19 -11.91
C ARG A 145 -23.74 1.85 -11.70
N GLN A 146 -24.33 0.73 -12.11
CA GLN A 146 -23.73 -0.59 -11.98
C GLN A 146 -22.55 -0.75 -12.93
N MET A 147 -22.63 -0.27 -14.17
CA MET A 147 -21.50 -0.29 -15.11
C MET A 147 -20.32 0.54 -14.59
N MET A 148 -20.59 1.72 -14.04
CA MET A 148 -19.55 2.56 -13.43
C MET A 148 -18.97 1.98 -12.14
N LYS A 149 -19.72 1.12 -11.44
CA LYS A 149 -19.23 0.35 -10.29
C LYS A 149 -18.29 -0.76 -10.77
N SER A 150 -18.68 -1.48 -11.82
CA SER A 150 -17.87 -2.50 -12.50
C SER A 150 -16.57 -1.94 -13.06
N TYR A 151 -16.60 -0.77 -13.72
CA TYR A 151 -15.38 -0.11 -14.20
C TYR A 151 -14.38 0.19 -13.07
N ARG A 152 -14.85 0.77 -11.95
CA ARG A 152 -13.99 1.04 -10.79
C ARG A 152 -13.43 -0.23 -10.16
N MET A 153 -14.22 -1.30 -10.11
CA MET A 153 -13.72 -2.62 -9.67
C MET A 153 -12.62 -3.13 -10.60
N GLY A 154 -12.77 -2.95 -11.91
CA GLY A 154 -11.73 -3.28 -12.89
C GLY A 154 -10.45 -2.50 -12.66
N LEU A 155 -10.53 -1.18 -12.45
CA LEU A 155 -9.37 -0.33 -12.14
C LEU A 155 -8.60 -0.83 -10.91
N VAL A 156 -9.32 -1.19 -9.85
CA VAL A 156 -8.73 -1.74 -8.62
C VAL A 156 -8.04 -3.07 -8.88
N GLU A 157 -8.65 -3.95 -9.67
CA GLU A 157 -8.08 -5.26 -10.03
C GLU A 157 -6.81 -5.11 -10.88
N GLY A 158 -6.85 -4.27 -11.92
CA GLY A 158 -5.69 -4.02 -12.78
C GLY A 158 -4.51 -3.44 -12.01
N CYS A 159 -4.77 -2.48 -11.13
CA CYS A 159 -3.77 -1.89 -10.24
C CYS A 159 -3.21 -2.92 -9.24
N TYR A 160 -4.07 -3.75 -8.64
CA TYR A 160 -3.62 -4.79 -7.72
C TYR A 160 -2.70 -5.81 -8.39
N LYS A 161 -3.04 -6.28 -9.59
CA LYS A 161 -2.20 -7.24 -10.34
C LYS A 161 -0.80 -6.69 -10.59
N LEU A 162 -0.71 -5.42 -10.95
CA LEU A 162 0.55 -4.71 -11.17
C LEU A 162 1.40 -4.70 -9.89
N LEU A 163 0.80 -4.31 -8.75
CA LEU A 163 1.48 -4.22 -7.45
C LEU A 163 1.87 -5.58 -6.88
N LEU A 164 1.01 -6.58 -7.05
CA LEU A 164 1.28 -7.94 -6.62
C LEU A 164 2.48 -8.50 -7.37
N LYS A 165 2.55 -8.31 -8.69
CA LYS A 165 3.68 -8.73 -9.51
C LYS A 165 4.98 -8.06 -9.06
N ALA A 166 4.98 -6.75 -8.83
CA ALA A 166 6.14 -6.03 -8.33
C ALA A 166 6.62 -6.57 -6.97
N SER A 167 5.68 -6.84 -6.04
CA SER A 167 5.99 -7.44 -4.74
C SER A 167 6.56 -8.86 -4.85
N GLN A 168 6.03 -9.69 -5.77
CA GLN A 168 6.52 -11.04 -6.02
C GLN A 168 7.95 -11.03 -6.57
N THR A 169 8.23 -10.23 -7.60
CA THR A 169 9.59 -10.09 -8.16
C THR A 169 10.59 -9.61 -7.12
N PHE A 170 10.20 -8.66 -6.27
CA PHE A 170 11.03 -8.21 -5.16
C PHE A 170 11.35 -9.34 -4.17
N ASN A 171 10.34 -10.14 -3.80
CA ASN A 171 10.54 -11.28 -2.90
C ASN A 171 11.39 -12.40 -3.54
N GLU A 172 11.25 -12.65 -4.84
CA GLU A 172 12.08 -13.60 -5.58
C GLU A 172 13.56 -13.18 -5.59
N ASN A 173 13.83 -11.88 -5.79
CA ASN A 173 15.20 -11.35 -5.71
C ASN A 173 15.81 -11.52 -4.30
N ILE A 174 15.01 -11.38 -3.24
CA ILE A 174 15.45 -11.67 -1.87
C ILE A 174 15.69 -13.18 -1.67
N LYS A 175 14.79 -14.04 -2.17
CA LYS A 175 14.89 -15.51 -2.04
C LYS A 175 16.18 -16.08 -2.62
N ASN A 176 16.67 -15.51 -3.71
CA ASN A 176 17.93 -15.95 -4.31
C ASN A 176 19.15 -15.67 -3.41
N ASN A 177 19.01 -14.78 -2.42
CA ASN A 177 20.09 -14.37 -1.52
C ASN A 177 19.90 -14.82 -0.06
N ALA A 178 18.74 -15.36 0.34
CA ALA A 178 18.49 -15.83 1.71
C ALA A 178 17.35 -16.86 1.80
N LEU A 179 17.36 -17.71 2.83
CA LEU A 179 16.24 -18.57 3.21
C LEU A 179 15.04 -17.69 3.64
N VAL A 180 13.97 -17.65 2.85
CA VAL A 180 12.80 -16.80 3.12
C VAL A 180 11.65 -17.60 3.73
N MET A 181 11.26 -17.20 4.93
CA MET A 181 10.00 -17.56 5.60
C MET A 181 8.78 -17.06 4.79
N VAL A 182 7.67 -17.79 4.85
CA VAL A 182 6.37 -17.32 4.34
C VAL A 182 6.01 -15.99 5.03
N ASP A 183 5.59 -14.96 4.28
CA ASP A 183 5.16 -13.68 4.89
C ASP A 183 3.82 -13.88 5.63
N GLU A 184 3.91 -14.25 6.89
CA GLU A 184 2.77 -14.50 7.77
C GLU A 184 2.23 -13.22 8.44
N ARG A 185 2.79 -12.03 8.14
CA ARG A 185 2.44 -10.78 8.84
C ARG A 185 0.95 -10.46 8.78
N CYS A 186 0.34 -10.62 7.60
CA CYS A 186 -1.10 -10.41 7.42
C CYS A 186 -1.94 -11.38 8.28
N ALA A 187 -1.56 -12.65 8.33
CA ALA A 187 -2.23 -13.66 9.14
C ALA A 187 -2.08 -13.38 10.65
N ARG A 188 -0.88 -12.94 11.10
CA ARG A 188 -0.66 -12.50 12.48
C ARG A 188 -1.55 -11.30 12.84
N ALA A 189 -1.62 -10.30 11.96
CA ALA A 189 -2.47 -9.12 12.14
C ALA A 189 -3.96 -9.49 12.20
N GLU A 190 -4.40 -10.42 11.34
CA GLU A 190 -5.77 -10.93 11.37
C GLU A 190 -6.09 -11.65 12.68
N LYS A 191 -5.22 -12.58 13.12
CA LYS A 191 -5.40 -13.31 14.38
C LYS A 191 -5.45 -12.35 15.58
N PHE A 192 -4.53 -11.40 15.63
CA PHE A 192 -4.48 -10.37 16.68
C PHE A 192 -5.80 -9.61 16.80
N TYR A 193 -6.39 -9.19 15.67
CA TYR A 193 -7.66 -8.46 15.70
C TYR A 193 -8.85 -9.35 16.08
N LYS A 194 -8.93 -10.54 15.48
CA LYS A 194 -10.07 -11.46 15.67
C LYS A 194 -10.13 -12.08 17.07
N GLN A 195 -9.03 -12.09 17.83
CA GLN A 195 -9.03 -12.52 19.24
C GLN A 195 -10.00 -11.72 20.11
N ASN A 196 -10.19 -10.44 19.82
CA ASN A 196 -10.99 -9.52 20.63
C ASN A 196 -12.20 -8.94 19.87
N HIS A 197 -12.39 -9.32 18.60
CA HIS A 197 -13.42 -8.74 17.74
C HIS A 197 -14.11 -9.77 16.86
N VAL A 198 -15.44 -9.71 16.82
CA VAL A 198 -16.24 -10.48 15.86
C VAL A 198 -16.25 -9.75 14.51
N VAL A 199 -15.73 -10.41 13.49
CA VAL A 199 -15.65 -9.87 12.12
C VAL A 199 -16.53 -10.70 11.20
N ARG A 200 -17.35 -10.04 10.38
CA ARG A 200 -18.16 -10.68 9.33
C ARG A 200 -17.58 -10.35 7.96
N THR A 201 -17.53 -11.35 7.09
CA THR A 201 -17.15 -11.16 5.69
C THR A 201 -18.39 -10.84 4.87
N VAL A 202 -18.32 -9.77 4.07
CA VAL A 202 -19.41 -9.36 3.17
C VAL A 202 -18.86 -9.28 1.75
N ALA A 203 -19.51 -9.99 0.83
CA ALA A 203 -19.14 -9.95 -0.59
C ALA A 203 -19.29 -8.54 -1.17
N THR A 204 -18.41 -8.21 -2.12
CA THR A 204 -18.59 -7.02 -2.96
C THR A 204 -19.39 -7.43 -4.18
N ASP A 205 -20.65 -7.01 -4.24
CA ASP A 205 -21.48 -7.17 -5.43
C ASP A 205 -20.97 -6.27 -6.58
N PHE A 206 -20.86 -6.78 -7.81
CA PHE A 206 -20.68 -6.06 -9.07
C PHE A 206 -20.79 -7.05 -10.24
N VAL A 207 -20.95 -6.55 -11.47
CA VAL A 207 -21.01 -7.40 -12.68
C VAL A 207 -19.68 -7.38 -13.41
N LYS A 208 -19.13 -8.53 -13.78
CA LYS A 208 -17.93 -8.65 -14.63
C LYS A 208 -18.31 -8.44 -16.10
N CYS A 209 -18.61 -7.20 -16.48
CA CYS A 209 -18.99 -6.80 -17.84
C CYS A 209 -17.82 -6.17 -18.62
N ILE A 210 -18.08 -5.70 -19.85
CA ILE A 210 -17.06 -5.02 -20.68
C ILE A 210 -16.44 -3.81 -19.99
N CYS A 211 -17.20 -3.06 -19.19
CA CYS A 211 -16.66 -1.95 -18.40
C CYS A 211 -15.68 -2.45 -17.32
N TYR A 212 -15.92 -3.62 -16.71
CA TYR A 212 -14.97 -4.21 -15.77
C TYR A 212 -13.66 -4.59 -16.47
N LEU A 213 -13.73 -5.25 -17.63
CA LEU A 213 -12.55 -5.60 -18.42
C LEU A 213 -11.76 -4.37 -18.84
N ARG A 214 -12.45 -3.34 -19.33
CA ARG A 214 -11.81 -2.07 -19.68
C ARG A 214 -11.15 -1.40 -18.47
N GLY A 215 -11.79 -1.48 -17.31
CA GLY A 215 -11.20 -1.00 -16.06
C GLY A 215 -9.91 -1.74 -15.71
N ILE A 216 -9.81 -3.06 -15.96
CA ILE A 216 -8.56 -3.80 -15.71
C ILE A 216 -7.43 -3.23 -16.58
N GLU A 217 -7.66 -3.09 -17.88
CA GLU A 217 -6.67 -2.55 -18.82
C GLU A 217 -6.19 -1.16 -18.38
N ASP A 218 -7.12 -0.25 -18.14
CA ASP A 218 -6.80 1.12 -17.73
C ASP A 218 -6.12 1.13 -16.35
N GLY A 219 -6.51 0.23 -15.43
CA GLY A 219 -5.93 0.13 -14.09
C GLY A 219 -4.51 -0.42 -14.07
N SER A 220 -4.20 -1.33 -15.00
CA SER A 220 -2.84 -1.85 -15.21
C SER A 220 -1.89 -0.83 -15.84
N SER A 221 -2.42 0.28 -16.37
CA SER A 221 -1.62 1.40 -16.90
C SER A 221 -1.24 2.44 -15.85
N PHE A 222 -1.71 2.31 -14.60
CA PHE A 222 -1.37 3.25 -13.54
C PHE A 222 0.13 3.20 -13.27
N SER A 223 0.80 4.36 -13.28
CA SER A 223 2.16 4.44 -12.74
C SER A 223 2.13 4.04 -11.27
N VAL A 224 2.92 3.06 -10.87
CA VAL A 224 3.02 2.63 -9.47
C VAL A 224 3.72 3.68 -8.61
N ASN A 225 4.28 4.76 -9.20
CA ASN A 225 5.06 5.85 -8.59
C ASN A 225 4.50 6.16 -7.22
N ARG A 226 5.09 5.51 -6.22
CA ARG A 226 4.80 5.67 -4.81
C ARG A 226 5.36 7.04 -4.50
N PRO A 227 4.53 8.07 -4.29
CA PRO A 227 5.11 9.38 -4.05
C PRO A 227 5.88 9.28 -2.74
N ILE A 228 7.14 9.67 -2.80
CA ILE A 228 7.97 9.82 -1.62
C ILE A 228 7.33 10.98 -0.86
N ASN A 229 7.03 10.80 0.43
CA ASN A 229 6.47 11.87 1.25
C ASN A 229 7.40 13.09 1.11
N GLU A 230 6.90 14.26 0.67
CA GLU A 230 7.73 15.46 0.48
C GLU A 230 8.31 16.01 1.79
N GLN A 231 7.87 15.50 2.95
CA GLN A 231 8.53 15.72 4.24
C GLN A 231 9.84 14.92 4.40
N ASP A 232 10.10 13.96 3.51
CA ASP A 232 11.35 13.23 3.34
C ASP A 232 12.13 13.79 2.13
N THR A 233 12.28 15.11 2.01
CA THR A 233 13.40 15.67 1.25
C THR A 233 14.69 15.29 1.98
N ASN A 234 15.15 14.10 1.62
CA ASN A 234 16.22 13.38 2.25
C ASN A 234 17.56 14.10 1.99
N PRO A 235 18.33 14.47 3.04
CA PRO A 235 19.71 14.95 2.88
C PRO A 235 20.59 13.99 2.06
N LEU A 236 20.29 12.68 2.09
CA LEU A 236 21.02 11.66 1.32
C LEU A 236 20.72 11.70 -0.19
N ALA A 237 19.55 12.20 -0.61
CA ALA A 237 19.26 12.40 -2.04
C ALA A 237 20.08 13.58 -2.60
N LEU A 238 20.46 14.52 -1.74
CA LEU A 238 21.37 15.63 -2.06
C LEU A 238 22.82 15.13 -2.11
N GLU A 239 23.23 14.28 -1.17
CA GLU A 239 24.58 13.68 -1.13
C GLU A 239 24.88 12.78 -2.35
N LEU A 240 23.88 12.03 -2.83
CA LEU A 240 24.01 11.19 -4.02
C LEU A 240 24.22 12.04 -5.29
N LYS A 241 23.46 13.13 -5.46
CA LYS A 241 23.64 14.07 -6.57
C LYS A 241 25.00 14.78 -6.55
N THR A 242 25.53 15.08 -5.36
CA THR A 242 26.88 15.65 -5.24
C THR A 242 27.98 14.63 -5.57
N SER A 243 27.82 13.36 -5.18
CA SER A 243 28.80 12.31 -5.47
C SER A 243 28.87 11.90 -6.95
N GLU A 244 27.75 11.95 -7.67
CA GLU A 244 27.70 11.72 -9.12
C GLU A 244 28.31 12.89 -9.91
N ASN A 245 28.04 14.13 -9.49
CA ASN A 245 28.63 15.32 -10.12
C ASN A 245 30.15 15.43 -9.90
N GLU A 246 30.68 14.91 -8.79
CA GLU A 246 32.13 14.86 -8.56
C GLU A 246 32.84 13.77 -9.37
N ARG A 247 32.16 12.66 -9.69
CA ARG A 247 32.69 11.61 -10.57
C ARG A 247 32.73 12.03 -12.03
N ILE A 248 31.74 12.79 -12.49
CA ILE A 248 31.68 13.28 -13.88
C ILE A 248 32.73 14.38 -14.14
N LYS A 249 33.18 15.11 -13.11
CA LYS A 249 34.24 16.13 -13.24
C LYS A 249 35.67 15.59 -13.15
N ARG A 250 35.86 14.30 -12.87
CA ARG A 250 37.18 13.65 -12.75
C ARG A 250 37.42 12.52 -13.76
N GLY A 251 36.54 12.38 -14.75
CA GLY A 251 36.69 11.50 -15.91
C GLY A 251 36.98 12.29 -17.16
#